data_AF-A0A2E3XQF1-F1
#
_entry.id   AF-A0A2E3XQF1-F1
#
_cell.length_a   1.000
_cell.length_b   1.000
_cell.length_c   1.000
_cell.angle_alpha   90.00
_cell.angle_beta   90.00
_cell.angle_gamma   90.00
#
_symmetry.space_group_name_H-M   'P 1'
#
loop_
_entity.id
_entity.type
_entity.pdbx_description
1 polymer ?
#
loop_
_entity_poly.entity_id
_entity_poly.type
_entity_poly.pdbx_seq_one_letter_code
_entity_poly.pdbx_strand_id
1 'polypeptide(L)'
;MTNTSTPVKFFKREAKILFKQVKANDDKALARVTSIIKDSNKISLMRVQHVIAVEHGFSKWEELINSSDFELQNAINKRQVTLSQLKPRSRTPLSSFYLGPKGIPTSLENETISTFFDQMTQREQEMYLNEDARAKELIGYR
;
A
#
# COMPACT_ATOMS: atom_id res chain seq x y z
N MET A 1 26.10 24.29 11.76
CA MET A 1 25.14 23.68 12.70
C MET A 1 23.82 23.52 11.98
N THR A 2 23.43 22.31 11.55
CA THR A 2 22.17 22.10 10.83
C THR A 2 21.03 22.00 11.84
N ASN A 3 20.17 23.02 11.91
CA ASN A 3 18.92 22.98 12.65
C ASN A 3 18.12 21.76 12.18
N THR A 4 18.02 20.74 13.02
CA THR A 4 17.23 19.55 12.68
C THR A 4 15.77 19.93 12.80
N SER A 5 15.14 20.22 11.66
CA SER A 5 13.71 20.54 11.64
C SER A 5 12.90 19.39 12.24
N THR A 6 11.77 19.74 12.87
CA THR A 6 10.89 18.80 13.55
C THR A 6 10.49 17.60 12.68
N PRO A 7 10.22 17.75 11.36
CA PRO A 7 9.96 16.64 10.44
C PRO A 7 11.13 15.66 10.28
N VAL A 8 12.38 16.12 10.16
CA VAL A 8 13.53 15.22 10.01
C VAL A 8 13.73 14.34 11.25
N LYS A 9 13.42 14.88 12.45
CA LYS A 9 13.45 14.10 13.70
C LYS A 9 12.39 13.00 13.72
N PHE A 10 11.21 13.25 13.14
CA PHE A 10 10.14 12.26 13.00
C PHE A 10 10.62 11.06 12.17
N PHE A 11 11.14 11.29 10.96
CA PHE A 11 11.63 10.20 10.09
C PHE A 11 12.79 9.42 10.72
N LYS A 12 13.71 10.10 11.42
CA LYS A 12 14.79 9.44 12.17
C LYS A 12 14.27 8.54 13.27
N ARG A 13 13.21 8.94 13.99
CA ARG A 13 12.58 8.12 15.03
C ARG A 13 11.90 6.91 14.40
N GLU A 14 11.17 7.09 13.30
CA GLU A 14 10.49 6.00 12.61
C GLU A 14 11.47 4.95 12.09
N ALA A 15 12.56 5.38 11.44
CA ALA A 15 13.60 4.46 10.98
C ALA A 15 14.23 3.64 12.12
N LYS A 16 14.42 4.24 13.31
CA LYS A 16 14.91 3.52 14.49
C LYS A 16 13.92 2.49 15.01
N ILE A 17 12.62 2.79 14.98
CA ILE A 17 11.57 1.84 15.39
C ILE A 17 11.54 0.67 14.41
N LEU A 18 11.49 0.94 13.11
CA LEU A 18 11.48 -0.09 12.08
C LEU A 18 12.73 -0.99 12.17
N PHE A 19 13.91 -0.39 12.40
CA PHE A 19 15.14 -1.15 12.60
C PHE A 19 15.09 -2.07 13.83
N LYS A 20 14.49 -1.62 14.93
CA LYS A 20 14.27 -2.47 16.12
C LYS A 20 13.31 -3.62 15.81
N GLN A 21 12.24 -3.39 15.06
CA GLN A 21 11.27 -4.42 14.67
C GLN A 21 11.90 -5.47 13.76
N VAL A 22 12.70 -5.05 12.79
CA VAL A 22 13.47 -5.97 11.94
C VAL A 22 14.44 -6.81 12.78
N LYS A 23 15.15 -6.19 13.74
CA LYS A 23 16.03 -6.94 14.66
C LYS A 23 15.26 -7.91 15.56
N ALA A 24 14.01 -7.63 15.85
CA ALA A 24 13.12 -8.50 16.61
C ALA A 24 12.46 -9.60 15.74
N ASN A 25 12.83 -9.71 14.46
CA ASN A 25 12.22 -10.62 13.49
C ASN A 25 10.70 -10.47 13.35
N ASP A 26 10.18 -9.24 13.39
CA ASP A 26 8.79 -8.97 13.07
C ASP A 26 8.56 -9.19 11.56
N ASP A 27 7.72 -10.16 11.19
CA ASP A 27 7.41 -10.53 9.81
C ASP A 27 6.91 -9.35 8.98
N LYS A 28 6.13 -8.44 9.59
CA LYS A 28 5.61 -7.25 8.89
C LYS A 28 6.72 -6.25 8.58
N ALA A 29 7.67 -6.10 9.51
CA ALA A 29 8.81 -5.20 9.33
C ALA A 29 9.80 -5.76 8.30
N LEU A 30 10.03 -7.08 8.31
CA LEU A 30 10.83 -7.76 7.31
C LEU A 30 10.21 -7.61 5.92
N ALA A 31 8.91 -7.85 5.77
CA ALA A 31 8.19 -7.66 4.50
C ALA A 31 8.28 -6.21 3.97
N ARG A 32 8.21 -5.20 4.84
CA ARG A 32 8.41 -3.78 4.46
C ARG A 32 9.82 -3.51 3.95
N VAL A 33 10.84 -4.11 4.55
CA VAL A 33 12.22 -3.88 4.11
C VAL A 33 12.51 -4.65 2.84
N THR A 34 12.04 -5.88 2.71
CA THR A 34 12.31 -6.73 1.53
C THR A 34 11.57 -6.28 0.27
N SER A 35 10.44 -5.57 0.42
CA SER A 35 9.74 -4.97 -0.73
C SER A 35 10.56 -3.92 -1.46
N ILE A 36 11.46 -3.21 -0.74
CA ILE A 36 12.30 -2.15 -1.27
C ILE A 36 13.74 -2.63 -1.48
N ILE A 37 14.29 -3.34 -0.51
CA ILE A 37 15.68 -3.83 -0.53
C ILE A 37 15.65 -5.35 -0.74
N LYS A 38 15.92 -5.77 -1.97
CA LYS A 38 15.97 -7.19 -2.35
C LYS A 38 17.17 -7.94 -1.74
N ASP A 39 18.24 -7.22 -1.43
CA ASP A 39 19.46 -7.80 -0.86
C ASP A 39 19.41 -7.87 0.67
N SER A 40 19.24 -9.08 1.19
CA SER A 40 19.14 -9.36 2.64
C SER A 40 20.47 -9.32 3.40
N ASN A 41 21.61 -9.18 2.71
CA ASN A 41 22.94 -9.54 3.24
C ASN A 41 23.48 -8.66 4.37
N LYS A 42 22.71 -7.68 4.87
CA LYS A 42 22.75 -7.08 6.22
C LYS A 42 21.80 -5.89 6.21
N ILE A 43 20.71 -5.98 7.00
CA ILE A 43 19.83 -4.84 7.22
C ILE A 43 20.52 -3.92 8.23
N SER A 44 21.03 -2.79 7.74
CA SER A 44 21.65 -1.74 8.57
C SER A 44 20.66 -0.60 8.81
N LEU A 45 20.91 0.22 9.83
CA LEU A 45 20.09 1.42 10.09
C LEU A 45 20.04 2.36 8.88
N MET A 46 21.14 2.48 8.13
CA MET A 46 21.21 3.30 6.93
C MET A 46 20.29 2.77 5.82
N ARG A 47 20.22 1.44 5.66
CA ARG A 47 19.28 0.79 4.74
C ARG A 47 17.83 1.02 5.15
N VAL A 48 17.53 0.91 6.44
CA VAL A 48 16.18 1.18 6.96
C VAL A 48 15.79 2.66 6.78
N GLN A 49 16.72 3.60 6.94
CA GLN A 49 16.48 5.01 6.63
C GLN A 49 16.13 5.24 5.16
N HIS A 50 16.82 4.53 4.25
CA HIS A 50 16.47 4.56 2.83
C HIS A 50 15.08 4.00 2.55
N VAL A 51 14.68 2.90 3.21
CA VAL A 51 13.32 2.33 3.12
C VAL A 51 12.28 3.39 3.48
N ILE A 52 12.45 4.09 4.63
CA ILE A 52 11.56 5.18 5.03
C ILE A 52 11.52 6.30 3.99
N ALA A 53 12.66 6.69 3.42
CA ALA A 53 12.70 7.72 2.38
C ALA A 53 11.86 7.33 1.16
N VAL A 54 12.05 6.10 0.65
CA VAL A 54 11.33 5.57 -0.52
C VAL A 54 9.83 5.46 -0.25
N GLU A 55 9.42 5.01 0.92
CA GLU A 55 8.01 4.93 1.31
C GLU A 55 7.32 6.30 1.34
N HIS A 56 8.09 7.36 1.58
CA HIS A 56 7.60 8.73 1.59
C HIS A 56 7.78 9.46 0.24
N GLY A 57 8.23 8.74 -0.79
CA GLY A 57 8.34 9.24 -2.16
C GLY A 57 9.69 9.86 -2.52
N PHE A 58 10.71 9.69 -1.68
CA PHE A 58 12.07 10.18 -1.95
C PHE A 58 12.95 9.04 -2.48
N SER A 59 13.83 9.35 -3.42
CA SER A 59 14.73 8.33 -3.98
C SER A 59 15.86 7.99 -3.02
N LYS A 60 16.30 8.94 -2.19
CA LYS A 60 17.42 8.75 -1.24
C LYS A 60 17.13 9.41 0.11
N TRP A 61 17.79 8.92 1.15
CA TRP A 61 17.69 9.53 2.49
C TRP A 61 18.28 10.95 2.55
N GLU A 62 19.34 11.22 1.79
CA GLU A 62 19.93 12.55 1.67
C GLU A 62 18.97 13.57 1.06
N GLU A 63 18.19 13.14 0.06
CA GLU A 63 17.14 13.94 -0.56
C GLU A 63 16.10 14.34 0.47
N LEU A 64 15.66 13.40 1.32
CA LEU A 64 14.74 13.68 2.43
C LEU A 64 15.33 14.69 3.43
N ILE A 65 16.61 14.57 3.81
CA ILE A 65 17.22 15.52 4.77
C ILE A 65 17.36 16.93 4.19
N ASN A 66 17.64 17.03 2.89
CA ASN A 66 17.85 18.31 2.20
C ASN A 66 16.55 18.92 1.67
N SER A 67 15.42 18.20 1.79
CA SER A 67 14.11 18.67 1.35
C SER A 67 13.60 19.82 2.21
N SER A 68 12.74 20.65 1.62
CA SER A 68 12.09 21.73 2.35
C SER A 68 11.13 21.19 3.43
N ASP A 69 10.91 21.98 4.49
CA ASP A 69 9.95 21.59 5.54
C ASP A 69 8.53 21.39 4.99
N PHE A 70 8.16 22.12 3.92
CA PHE A 70 6.89 21.95 3.23
C PHE A 70 6.77 20.59 2.54
N GLU A 71 7.81 20.15 1.82
CA GLU A 71 7.85 18.83 1.17
C GLU A 71 7.80 17.70 2.20
N LEU A 72 8.51 17.86 3.32
CA LEU A 72 8.52 16.88 4.41
C LEU A 72 7.15 16.75 5.07
N GLN A 73 6.47 17.86 5.34
CA GLN A 73 5.10 17.84 5.86
C GLN A 73 4.11 17.24 4.86
N ASN A 74 4.25 17.57 3.57
CA ASN A 74 3.44 16.98 2.51
C ASN A 74 3.67 15.46 2.41
N ALA A 75 4.90 14.98 2.56
CA ALA A 75 5.20 13.55 2.55
C ALA A 75 4.61 12.80 3.76
N ILE A 76 4.57 13.44 4.93
CA ILE A 76 3.87 12.91 6.11
C ILE A 76 2.36 12.84 5.86
N ASN A 77 1.77 13.90 5.32
CA ASN A 77 0.34 13.98 5.03
C ASN A 77 -0.08 13.04 3.88
N LYS A 78 0.71 12.93 2.81
CA LYS A 78 0.44 12.05 1.67
C LYS A 78 0.35 10.59 2.09
N ARG A 79 1.18 10.13 3.03
CA ARG A 79 1.07 8.77 3.57
C ARG A 79 -0.26 8.54 4.30
N GLN A 80 -0.75 9.53 5.04
CA GLN A 80 -2.09 9.47 5.62
C GLN A 80 -3.15 9.41 4.53
N VAL A 81 -2.94 10.12 3.42
CA VAL A 81 -3.80 10.09 2.23
C VAL A 81 -3.75 8.74 1.52
N THR A 82 -2.61 8.07 1.33
CA THR A 82 -2.57 6.72 0.71
C THR A 82 -3.22 5.65 1.59
N LEU A 83 -3.12 5.77 2.92
CA LEU A 83 -3.84 4.91 3.87
C LEU A 83 -5.36 5.20 3.91
N SER A 84 -5.78 6.44 3.64
CA SER A 84 -7.19 6.85 3.58
C SER A 84 -7.79 6.86 2.16
N GLN A 85 -6.96 6.69 1.12
CA GLN A 85 -7.33 6.44 -0.28
C GLN A 85 -7.53 4.95 -0.56
N LEU A 86 -7.34 4.08 0.44
CA LEU A 86 -8.24 2.94 0.66
C LEU A 86 -9.63 3.42 1.11
N LYS A 87 -10.12 4.52 0.52
CA LYS A 87 -11.54 4.82 0.52
C LYS A 87 -12.14 3.60 -0.18
N PRO A 88 -13.00 2.78 0.48
CA PRO A 88 -13.65 1.70 -0.23
C PRO A 88 -14.28 2.35 -1.45
N ARG A 89 -13.89 1.89 -2.65
CA ARG A 89 -14.61 2.26 -3.88
C ARG A 89 -16.08 2.10 -3.53
N SER A 90 -16.88 3.13 -3.81
CA SER A 90 -18.31 3.10 -3.52
C SER A 90 -18.83 1.73 -3.97
N ARG A 91 -19.32 0.92 -3.01
CA ARG A 91 -19.65 -0.49 -3.24
C ARG A 91 -20.38 -0.61 -4.56
N THR A 92 -19.85 -1.43 -5.45
CA THR A 92 -20.52 -1.63 -6.73
C THR A 92 -21.91 -2.24 -6.48
N PRO A 93 -22.90 -1.98 -7.35
CA PRO A 93 -24.22 -2.62 -7.22
C PRO A 93 -24.10 -4.15 -7.11
N LEU A 94 -23.12 -4.74 -7.80
CA LEU A 94 -22.81 -6.15 -7.76
C LEU A 94 -22.18 -6.60 -6.44
N SER A 95 -21.22 -5.84 -5.88
CA SER A 95 -20.69 -6.09 -4.52
C SER A 95 -21.81 -6.06 -3.46
N SER A 96 -22.75 -5.12 -3.61
CA SER A 96 -23.90 -5.00 -2.70
C SER A 96 -24.86 -6.19 -2.82
N PHE A 97 -24.96 -6.81 -3.99
CA PHE A 97 -25.76 -8.03 -4.20
C PHE A 97 -25.21 -9.22 -3.41
N TYR A 98 -23.89 -9.45 -3.45
CA TYR A 98 -23.25 -10.56 -2.71
C TYR A 98 -23.28 -10.36 -1.20
N LEU A 99 -23.19 -9.13 -0.71
CA LEU A 99 -23.31 -8.84 0.73
C LEU A 99 -24.74 -8.98 1.25
N GLY A 100 -25.74 -8.88 0.37
CA GLY A 100 -27.13 -8.95 0.75
C GLY A 100 -27.59 -7.72 1.57
N PRO A 101 -28.84 -7.71 2.03
CA PRO A 101 -29.39 -6.61 2.80
C PRO A 101 -28.69 -6.49 4.16
N LYS A 102 -28.53 -5.24 4.64
CA LYS A 102 -27.89 -4.95 5.93
C LYS A 102 -28.60 -5.69 7.06
N GLY A 103 -27.83 -6.47 7.83
CA GLY A 103 -28.33 -7.18 9.02
C GLY A 103 -28.40 -8.71 8.88
N ILE A 104 -28.18 -9.24 7.68
CA ILE A 104 -28.02 -10.70 7.50
C ILE A 104 -26.52 -11.02 7.54
N PRO A 105 -26.07 -12.00 8.35
CA PRO A 105 -24.69 -12.46 8.31
C PRO A 105 -24.38 -13.05 6.93
N THR A 106 -23.43 -12.42 6.23
CA THR A 106 -22.94 -12.90 4.93
C THR A 106 -21.96 -14.05 5.13
N SER A 107 -21.95 -15.03 4.23
CA SER A 107 -20.93 -16.08 4.24
C SER A 107 -19.56 -15.52 3.85
N LEU A 108 -18.49 -16.13 4.37
CA LEU A 108 -17.11 -15.72 4.06
C LEU A 108 -16.82 -15.75 2.54
N GLU A 109 -17.42 -16.69 1.82
CA GLU A 109 -17.32 -16.79 0.36
C GLU A 109 -17.90 -15.55 -0.33
N ASN A 110 -19.09 -15.10 0.10
CA ASN A 110 -19.76 -13.94 -0.46
C ASN A 110 -19.05 -12.62 -0.11
N GLU A 111 -18.44 -12.51 1.07
CA GLU A 111 -17.58 -11.38 1.43
C GLU A 111 -16.33 -11.32 0.54
N THR A 112 -15.73 -12.47 0.26
CA THR A 112 -14.56 -12.58 -0.61
C THR A 112 -14.91 -12.15 -2.04
N ILE A 113 -16.04 -12.63 -2.57
CA ILE A 113 -16.53 -12.27 -3.90
C ILE A 113 -16.90 -10.77 -3.98
N SER A 114 -17.57 -10.24 -2.95
CA SER A 114 -17.88 -8.80 -2.86
C SER A 114 -16.61 -7.94 -2.92
N THR A 115 -15.59 -8.33 -2.13
CA THR A 115 -14.30 -7.64 -2.11
C THR A 115 -13.59 -7.72 -3.46
N PHE A 116 -13.67 -8.86 -4.14
CA PHE A 116 -13.12 -9.05 -5.49
C PHE A 116 -13.78 -8.10 -6.50
N PHE A 117 -15.11 -7.96 -6.48
CA PHE A 117 -15.81 -7.04 -7.36
C PHE A 117 -15.51 -5.56 -7.05
N ASP A 118 -15.36 -5.18 -5.79
CA ASP A 118 -15.00 -3.79 -5.42
C ASP A 118 -13.58 -3.40 -5.88
N GLN A 119 -12.71 -4.38 -6.17
CA GLN A 119 -11.39 -4.15 -6.76
C GLN A 119 -11.40 -4.03 -8.28
N MET A 120 -12.46 -4.45 -8.97
CA MET A 120 -12.60 -4.34 -10.42
C MET A 120 -13.23 -3.01 -10.86
N THR A 121 -12.88 -2.56 -12.06
CA THR A 121 -13.57 -1.47 -12.76
C THR A 121 -14.88 -1.96 -13.37
N GLN A 122 -15.83 -1.06 -13.62
CA GLN A 122 -17.13 -1.43 -14.20
C GLN A 122 -16.99 -2.20 -15.53
N ARG A 123 -16.02 -1.82 -16.38
CA ARG A 123 -15.74 -2.49 -17.65
C ARG A 123 -15.22 -3.92 -17.46
N GLU A 124 -14.40 -4.17 -16.45
CA GLU A 124 -13.93 -5.51 -16.11
C GLU A 124 -15.04 -6.39 -15.55
N GLN A 125 -15.95 -5.79 -14.75
CA GLN A 125 -17.15 -6.50 -14.27
C GLN A 125 -18.05 -6.91 -15.43
N GLU A 126 -18.30 -6.02 -16.39
CA GLU A 126 -19.08 -6.31 -17.60
C GLU A 126 -18.43 -7.41 -18.45
N MET A 127 -17.10 -7.40 -18.58
CA MET A 127 -16.36 -8.48 -19.25
C MET A 127 -16.47 -9.81 -18.52
N TYR A 128 -16.43 -9.81 -17.18
CA TYR A 128 -16.51 -11.01 -16.38
C TYR A 128 -17.91 -11.65 -16.43
N LEU A 129 -18.96 -10.84 -16.55
CA LEU A 129 -20.34 -11.29 -16.65
C LEU A 129 -20.75 -11.70 -18.08
N ASN A 130 -20.09 -11.19 -19.12
CA ASN A 130 -20.39 -11.53 -20.50
C ASN A 130 -19.66 -12.83 -20.92
N GLU A 131 -20.40 -13.94 -21.01
CA GLU A 131 -19.89 -15.25 -21.43
C GLU A 131 -19.21 -15.21 -22.83
N ASP A 132 -19.71 -14.39 -23.76
CA ASP A 132 -19.14 -14.20 -25.10
C ASP A 132 -17.76 -13.50 -25.11
N ALA A 133 -17.46 -12.68 -24.09
CA ALA A 133 -16.15 -12.04 -23.96
C ALA A 133 -15.09 -13.05 -23.51
N ARG A 134 -15.47 -14.00 -22.64
CA ARG A 134 -14.64 -15.14 -22.23
C ARG A 134 -14.31 -16.07 -23.39
N ALA A 135 -15.28 -16.33 -24.27
CA ALA A 135 -15.10 -17.17 -25.45
C ALA A 135 -14.19 -16.52 -26.50
N LYS A 136 -14.21 -15.19 -26.65
CA LYS A 136 -13.38 -14.47 -27.64
C LYS A 136 -11.89 -14.42 -27.28
N GLU A 137 -11.51 -14.38 -26.00
CA GLU A 137 -10.08 -14.48 -25.61
C GLU A 137 -9.50 -15.89 -25.78
N LEU A 138 -10.32 -16.94 -25.66
CA LEU A 138 -9.90 -18.32 -25.94
C LEU A 138 -9.66 -18.60 -27.43
N ILE A 139 -10.24 -17.80 -28.32
CA ILE A 139 -10.07 -17.92 -29.78
C ILE A 139 -8.92 -17.04 -30.30
N GLY A 140 -8.35 -16.16 -29.45
CA GLY A 140 -7.24 -15.26 -29.78
C GLY A 140 -5.83 -15.87 -29.68
N TYR A 141 -5.71 -17.14 -29.29
CA TYR A 141 -4.45 -17.90 -29.35
C TYR A 141 -4.63 -19.13 -30.26
N ARG A 142 -4.58 -18.89 -31.57
CA ARG A 142 -4.21 -19.90 -32.56
C ARG A 142 -3.30 -19.29 -33.60
#